data_AF-A0A961GGH0-F1
#
_entry.id   AF-A0A961GGH0-F1
#
_cell.length_a   1.000
_cell.length_b   1.000
_cell.length_c   1.000
_cell.angle_alpha   90.00
_cell.angle_beta   90.00
_cell.angle_gamma   90.00
#
_symmetry.space_group_name_H-M   'P 1'
#
loop_
_entity.id
_entity.type
_entity.pdbx_description
1 polymer ?
#
loop_
_entity_poly.entity_id
_entity_poly.type
_entity_poly.pdbx_seq_one_letter_code
_entity_poly.pdbx_strand_id
1 'polypeptide(L)'
;MSALAAVSALLVLSGCGTSTVEGTPATDAAPTTSDLVPLISPDQTLEPAPALNVNGVPVVVEMESPVNQVVVKAAEDVTEFWANKLPTEFNLPKGYAALPASSSKTECYAKLDFARFCQGEMIWEVPQMEAVQAKGGDGSVLVVVGHEIGHRVQSSTGISKGGERNADCLSGVYLASVRDGKSSRFKGNDERIRFAANNAFKTIQYGDETIVRERMAAFADGLRLGSVEQCSALHP
;
A
#
# COMPACT_ATOMS: atom_id res chain seq x y z
N MET A 1 40.73 -66.02 28.34
CA MET A 1 42.04 -65.34 28.37
C MET A 1 41.84 -63.94 27.83
N SER A 2 42.04 -62.95 28.69
CA SER A 2 41.91 -61.52 28.43
C SER A 2 43.07 -60.98 27.58
N ALA A 3 42.83 -59.92 26.78
CA ALA A 3 43.79 -58.83 26.60
C ALA A 3 43.11 -57.57 26.02
N LEU A 4 43.24 -56.47 26.78
CA LEU A 4 42.99 -55.07 26.46
C LEU A 4 44.03 -54.51 25.46
N ALA A 5 43.64 -53.51 24.67
CA ALA A 5 44.39 -52.25 24.38
C ALA A 5 43.48 -51.36 23.48
N ALA A 6 42.86 -50.26 23.90
CA ALA A 6 43.36 -48.97 24.42
C ALA A 6 43.86 -47.97 23.32
N VAL A 7 43.04 -46.91 23.14
CA VAL A 7 43.41 -45.48 23.00
C VAL A 7 43.85 -44.97 21.61
N SER A 8 43.08 -44.05 21.01
CA SER A 8 43.48 -42.63 20.87
C SER A 8 42.39 -41.76 20.22
N ALA A 9 42.14 -40.63 20.86
CA ALA A 9 41.13 -39.62 20.58
C ALA A 9 41.59 -38.59 19.54
N LEU A 10 40.63 -37.95 18.86
CA LEU A 10 40.70 -36.55 18.43
C LEU A 10 39.29 -36.07 18.05
N LEU A 11 38.56 -35.61 19.07
CA LEU A 11 37.32 -34.85 18.93
C LEU A 11 37.68 -33.39 18.60
N VAL A 12 37.39 -32.96 17.37
CA VAL A 12 37.49 -31.56 16.97
C VAL A 12 36.16 -30.88 17.29
N LEU A 13 36.02 -30.30 18.48
CA LEU A 13 34.97 -29.31 18.75
C LEU A 13 35.49 -27.94 18.31
N SER A 14 35.09 -27.51 17.11
CA SER A 14 35.19 -26.10 16.72
C SER A 14 34.07 -25.32 17.41
N GLY A 15 34.45 -24.21 18.05
CA GLY A 15 33.66 -23.55 19.08
C GLY A 15 32.47 -22.74 18.59
N CYS A 16 31.35 -22.88 19.30
CA CYS A 16 30.38 -21.80 19.43
C CYS A 16 30.96 -20.78 20.40
N GLY A 17 31.55 -19.70 19.89
CA GLY A 17 31.81 -18.52 20.69
C GLY A 17 30.48 -17.95 21.17
N THR A 18 30.15 -18.14 22.45
CA THR A 18 29.07 -17.41 23.11
C THR A 18 29.57 -16.00 23.39
N SER A 19 29.52 -15.15 22.37
CA SER A 19 29.50 -13.71 22.57
C SER A 19 28.14 -13.35 23.14
N THR A 20 28.04 -13.25 24.47
CA THR A 20 26.93 -12.53 25.09
C THR A 20 27.12 -11.05 24.75
N VAL A 21 26.35 -10.57 23.78
CA VAL A 21 26.18 -9.14 23.56
C VAL A 21 25.37 -8.63 24.75
N GLU A 22 25.98 -7.80 25.60
CA GLU A 22 25.22 -6.99 26.55
C GLU A 22 24.37 -6.01 25.75
N GLY A 23 23.09 -6.36 25.62
CA GLY A 23 22.06 -5.52 25.07
C GLY A 23 20.76 -5.88 25.75
N THR A 24 20.05 -4.89 26.27
CA THR A 24 18.66 -5.08 26.66
C THR A 24 17.89 -5.48 25.40
N PRO A 25 17.18 -6.63 25.36
CA PRO A 25 16.28 -6.90 24.25
C PRO A 25 15.28 -5.75 24.21
N ALA A 26 15.35 -4.93 23.16
CA ALA A 26 14.24 -4.06 22.82
C ALA A 26 13.07 -5.01 22.55
N THR A 27 12.08 -5.01 23.43
CA THR A 27 10.76 -5.54 23.06
C THR A 27 10.37 -4.82 21.78
N ASP A 28 10.29 -5.55 20.67
CA ASP A 28 9.67 -5.08 19.43
C ASP A 28 8.24 -4.66 19.77
N ALA A 29 8.08 -3.40 20.15
CA ALA A 29 6.77 -2.81 20.30
C ALA A 29 6.18 -2.79 18.90
N ALA A 30 5.10 -3.54 18.71
CA ALA A 30 4.35 -3.51 17.47
C ALA A 30 4.10 -2.04 17.08
N PRO A 31 4.31 -1.65 15.81
CA PRO A 31 4.15 -0.28 15.38
C PRO A 31 2.75 0.18 15.72
N THR A 32 2.65 1.28 16.45
CA THR A 32 1.37 1.89 16.85
C THR A 32 0.86 2.87 15.79
N THR A 33 1.67 3.16 14.77
CA THR A 33 1.38 4.05 13.65
C THR A 33 1.95 3.47 12.35
N SER A 34 1.51 3.91 11.17
CA SER A 34 2.10 3.42 9.92
C SER A 34 3.32 4.20 9.46
N ASP A 35 3.59 5.40 9.98
CA ASP A 35 4.66 6.34 9.60
C ASP A 35 5.29 6.06 8.22
N LEU A 36 4.46 5.89 7.18
CA LEU A 36 4.92 6.00 5.81
C LEU A 36 5.06 7.48 5.60
N VAL A 37 6.20 8.01 6.03
CA VAL A 37 6.38 9.46 6.12
C VAL A 37 6.31 9.99 4.69
N PRO A 38 5.36 10.89 4.40
CA PRO A 38 5.38 11.61 3.15
C PRO A 38 6.74 12.31 3.05
N LEU A 39 7.48 12.07 1.98
CA LEU A 39 8.67 12.86 1.68
C LEU A 39 8.18 14.24 1.25
N ILE A 40 8.12 15.19 2.17
CA ILE A 40 7.72 16.58 1.86
C ILE A 40 9.00 17.38 1.60
N SER A 41 9.04 18.14 0.50
CA SER A 41 9.84 19.37 0.43
C SER A 41 8.98 20.52 0.99
N PRO A 42 9.46 21.28 1.97
CA PRO A 42 8.64 22.13 2.84
C PRO A 42 8.12 23.45 2.22
N ASP A 43 8.10 23.60 0.90
CA ASP A 43 7.93 24.93 0.26
C ASP A 43 6.92 24.96 -0.91
N GLN A 44 5.69 24.54 -0.62
CA GLN A 44 4.54 24.83 -1.48
C GLN A 44 3.40 25.35 -0.59
N THR A 45 3.41 26.65 -0.33
CA THR A 45 2.25 27.36 0.23
C THR A 45 1.11 27.30 -0.79
N LEU A 46 0.00 26.63 -0.44
CA LEU A 46 -1.21 26.58 -1.26
C LEU A 46 -2.20 27.64 -0.77
N GLU A 47 -2.40 28.67 -1.59
CA GLU A 47 -3.43 29.71 -1.45
C GLU A 47 -4.86 29.12 -1.54
N PRO A 48 -5.89 29.78 -0.99
CA PRO A 48 -7.26 29.25 -0.92
C PRO A 48 -7.88 29.00 -2.30
N ALA A 49 -8.55 27.86 -2.47
CA ALA A 49 -8.84 27.23 -3.76
C ALA A 49 -9.99 27.88 -4.58
N PRO A 50 -9.72 28.47 -5.76
CA PRO A 50 -10.53 28.23 -6.96
C PRO A 50 -10.26 26.81 -7.48
N ALA A 51 -11.12 26.26 -8.35
CA ALA A 51 -10.99 24.92 -8.95
C ALA A 51 -9.51 24.58 -9.26
N LEU A 52 -8.92 23.70 -8.45
CA LEU A 52 -7.50 23.41 -8.48
C LEU A 52 -7.22 22.60 -9.74
N ASN A 53 -6.25 23.06 -10.53
CA ASN A 53 -5.67 22.28 -11.62
C ASN A 53 -4.32 21.75 -11.13
N VAL A 54 -4.27 20.49 -10.69
CA VAL A 54 -3.00 19.82 -10.38
C VAL A 54 -2.53 19.16 -11.67
N ASN A 55 -1.41 19.61 -12.25
CA ASN A 55 -0.88 19.06 -13.52
C ASN A 55 -1.89 19.09 -14.70
N GLY A 56 -2.81 20.06 -14.72
CA GLY A 56 -3.86 20.18 -15.76
C GLY A 56 -5.08 19.28 -15.55
N VAL A 57 -5.19 18.63 -14.38
CA VAL A 57 -6.30 17.78 -13.99
C VAL A 57 -7.29 18.57 -13.12
N PRO A 58 -8.61 18.58 -13.43
CA PRO A 58 -9.61 19.18 -12.55
C PRO A 58 -9.64 18.49 -11.18
N VAL A 59 -9.49 19.27 -10.12
CA VAL A 59 -9.54 18.83 -8.73
C VAL A 59 -10.75 19.48 -8.05
N VAL A 60 -11.76 18.68 -7.73
CA VAL A 60 -12.88 19.09 -6.85
C VAL A 60 -12.62 18.50 -5.47
N VAL A 61 -11.57 19.02 -4.82
CA VAL A 61 -11.06 18.53 -3.54
C VAL A 61 -10.64 19.73 -2.70
N GLU A 62 -11.05 19.75 -1.44
CA GLU A 62 -10.55 20.70 -0.46
C GLU A 62 -9.15 20.26 0.01
N MET A 63 -8.11 20.83 -0.58
CA MET A 63 -6.72 20.43 -0.29
C MET A 63 -6.22 20.85 1.10
N GLU A 64 -7.00 21.64 1.86
CA GLU A 64 -6.73 21.93 3.28
C GLU A 64 -6.91 20.68 4.16
N SER A 65 -7.70 19.70 3.73
CA SER A 65 -7.84 18.43 4.44
C SER A 65 -6.56 17.58 4.32
N PRO A 66 -5.95 17.16 5.45
CA PRO A 66 -4.74 16.33 5.43
C PRO A 66 -4.90 15.01 4.67
N VAL A 67 -6.05 14.35 4.78
CA VAL A 67 -6.28 13.08 4.08
C VAL A 67 -6.32 13.26 2.57
N ASN A 68 -6.87 14.38 2.09
CA ASN A 68 -6.94 14.69 0.67
C ASN A 68 -5.55 14.84 0.05
N GLN A 69 -4.62 15.48 0.77
CA GLN A 69 -3.22 15.59 0.34
C GLN A 69 -2.56 14.21 0.22
N VAL A 70 -2.81 13.32 1.19
CA VAL A 70 -2.27 11.96 1.16
C VAL A 70 -2.86 11.16 0.01
N VAL A 71 -4.17 11.25 -0.25
CA VAL A 71 -4.83 10.53 -1.35
C VAL A 71 -4.27 10.97 -2.71
N VAL A 72 -4.17 12.28 -2.97
CA VAL A 72 -3.62 12.80 -4.23
C VAL A 72 -2.16 12.35 -4.40
N LYS A 73 -1.35 12.51 -3.35
CA LYS A 73 0.06 12.10 -3.37
C LYS A 73 0.22 10.60 -3.62
N ALA A 74 -0.58 9.78 -2.96
CA ALA A 74 -0.63 8.33 -3.15
C ALA A 74 -1.00 7.97 -4.59
N ALA A 75 -2.02 8.63 -5.14
CA ALA A 75 -2.53 8.32 -6.47
C ALA A 75 -1.52 8.68 -7.55
N GLU A 76 -0.82 9.81 -7.43
CA GLU A 76 0.29 10.15 -8.32
C GLU A 76 1.41 9.11 -8.25
N ASP A 77 1.86 8.72 -7.05
CA ASP A 77 3.00 7.82 -6.90
C ASP A 77 2.74 6.43 -7.46
N VAL A 78 1.59 5.85 -7.08
CA VAL A 78 1.17 4.53 -7.54
C VAL A 78 0.97 4.54 -9.05
N THR A 79 0.40 5.62 -9.59
CA THR A 79 0.17 5.70 -11.03
C THR A 79 1.48 5.82 -11.81
N GLU A 80 2.41 6.66 -11.35
CA GLU A 80 3.75 6.80 -11.94
C GLU A 80 4.50 5.46 -11.91
N PHE A 81 4.44 4.73 -10.79
CA PHE A 81 5.01 3.39 -10.67
C PHE A 81 4.50 2.43 -11.75
N TRP A 82 3.18 2.39 -11.97
CA TRP A 82 2.58 1.50 -12.97
C TRP A 82 2.78 1.99 -14.40
N ALA A 83 2.79 3.29 -14.63
CA ALA A 83 3.13 3.90 -15.92
C ALA A 83 4.53 3.50 -16.39
N ASN A 84 5.49 3.40 -15.47
CA ASN A 84 6.85 2.97 -15.77
C ASN A 84 6.99 1.45 -16.00
N LYS A 85 5.99 0.64 -15.60
CA LYS A 85 6.03 -0.82 -15.69
C LYS A 85 5.20 -1.39 -16.85
N LEU A 86 4.18 -0.68 -17.28
CA LEU A 86 3.24 -1.17 -18.28
C LEU A 86 3.59 -0.62 -19.68
N PRO A 87 3.59 -1.48 -20.73
CA PRO A 87 4.01 -1.09 -22.08
C PRO A 87 2.99 -0.25 -22.87
N THR A 88 1.84 0.10 -22.28
CA THR A 88 0.75 0.88 -22.91
C THR A 88 0.44 2.16 -22.11
N GLU A 89 -0.41 3.04 -22.65
CA GLU A 89 -0.87 4.30 -22.04
C GLU A 89 -1.58 4.10 -20.69
N PHE A 90 -0.79 3.86 -19.64
CA PHE A 90 -1.21 3.96 -18.26
C PHE A 90 -0.99 5.41 -17.81
N ASN A 91 -1.96 6.25 -18.13
CA ASN A 91 -1.92 7.67 -17.82
C ASN A 91 -2.32 7.94 -16.37
N LEU A 92 -1.84 9.06 -15.84
CA LEU A 92 -2.32 9.67 -14.59
C LEU A 92 -3.86 9.79 -14.58
N PRO A 93 -4.48 9.76 -13.37
CA PRO A 93 -5.89 10.12 -13.25
C PRO A 93 -6.15 11.47 -13.95
N LYS A 94 -7.23 11.54 -14.73
CA LYS A 94 -7.72 12.72 -15.44
C LYS A 94 -8.51 13.67 -14.54
N GLY A 95 -8.78 13.28 -13.29
CA GLY A 95 -9.62 13.99 -12.32
C GLY A 95 -9.36 13.46 -10.91
N TYR A 96 -9.46 14.35 -9.92
CA TYR A 96 -9.54 14.00 -8.50
C TYR A 96 -10.79 14.63 -7.89
N ALA A 97 -11.58 13.86 -7.15
CA ALA A 97 -12.77 14.38 -6.47
C ALA A 97 -12.95 13.78 -5.07
N ALA A 98 -13.24 14.64 -4.10
CA ALA A 98 -13.50 14.26 -2.72
C ALA A 98 -14.96 14.54 -2.36
N LEU A 99 -15.66 13.53 -1.85
CA LEU A 99 -17.06 13.63 -1.48
C LEU A 99 -17.26 14.20 -0.06
N PRO A 100 -18.33 15.01 0.14
CA PRO A 100 -19.38 15.35 -0.84
C PRO A 100 -18.95 16.47 -1.81
N ALA A 101 -18.64 16.12 -3.07
CA ALA A 101 -18.47 17.06 -4.15
C ALA A 101 -19.89 17.42 -4.62
N SER A 102 -20.32 18.64 -4.31
CA SER A 102 -21.64 19.13 -4.71
C SER A 102 -21.70 19.22 -6.24
N SER A 103 -22.24 18.21 -6.93
CA SER A 103 -23.06 18.34 -8.16
C SER A 103 -23.14 17.08 -9.05
N SER A 104 -22.40 16.00 -8.81
CA SER A 104 -22.36 14.87 -9.75
C SER A 104 -22.73 13.54 -9.09
N LYS A 105 -23.98 13.10 -9.26
CA LYS A 105 -24.40 11.71 -9.03
C LYS A 105 -24.34 10.92 -10.34
N THR A 106 -23.17 10.80 -10.97
CA THR A 106 -23.00 9.78 -12.02
C THR A 106 -22.99 8.38 -11.39
N GLU A 107 -23.17 7.32 -12.19
CA GLU A 107 -23.09 5.92 -11.73
C GLU A 107 -21.80 5.64 -10.95
N CYS A 108 -20.72 6.36 -11.30
CA CYS A 108 -19.40 6.30 -10.68
C CYS A 108 -19.44 6.58 -9.17
N TYR A 109 -20.19 7.62 -8.76
CA TYR A 109 -20.32 8.09 -7.38
C TYR A 109 -21.39 7.33 -6.58
N ALA A 110 -22.37 6.73 -7.25
CA ALA A 110 -23.54 6.12 -6.60
C ALA A 110 -23.24 4.86 -5.74
N LYS A 111 -22.02 4.30 -5.85
CA LYS A 111 -21.58 3.10 -5.11
C LYS A 111 -20.18 3.30 -4.49
N LEU A 112 -19.87 4.51 -4.05
CA LEU A 112 -18.59 4.83 -3.42
C LEU A 112 -18.68 4.56 -1.91
N ASP A 113 -17.95 3.56 -1.43
CA ASP A 113 -17.89 3.26 0.02
C ASP A 113 -16.69 3.95 0.69
N PHE A 114 -15.52 3.96 0.03
CA PHE A 114 -14.30 4.61 0.54
C PHE A 114 -13.63 5.42 -0.56
N ALA A 115 -13.15 4.71 -1.58
CA ALA A 115 -12.44 5.27 -2.72
C ALA A 115 -12.77 4.45 -3.97
N ARG A 116 -12.53 5.01 -5.16
CA ARG A 116 -12.69 4.31 -6.43
C ARG A 116 -11.86 4.96 -7.52
N PHE A 117 -11.31 4.14 -8.42
CA PHE A 117 -10.88 4.59 -9.74
C PHE A 117 -11.95 4.32 -10.79
N CYS A 118 -12.47 5.35 -11.47
CA CYS A 118 -13.56 5.18 -12.42
C CYS A 118 -13.56 6.26 -13.49
N GLN A 119 -13.74 5.86 -14.76
CA GLN A 119 -13.69 6.72 -15.95
C GLN A 119 -12.44 7.60 -16.09
N GLY A 120 -11.33 7.17 -15.47
CA GLY A 120 -10.08 7.93 -15.45
C GLY A 120 -9.95 8.87 -14.26
N GLU A 121 -10.93 8.93 -13.36
CA GLU A 121 -10.88 9.78 -12.16
C GLU A 121 -10.63 8.92 -10.92
N MET A 122 -9.91 9.51 -9.95
CA MET A 122 -9.78 8.97 -8.60
C MET A 122 -10.76 9.73 -7.69
N ILE A 123 -11.71 9.02 -7.11
CA ILE A 123 -12.76 9.61 -6.26
C ILE A 123 -12.77 8.96 -4.87
N TRP A 124 -13.08 9.72 -3.81
CA TRP A 124 -13.14 9.18 -2.45
C TRP A 124 -14.10 9.94 -1.52
N GLU A 125 -14.56 9.29 -0.46
CA GLU A 125 -15.34 9.87 0.63
C GLU A 125 -14.39 10.35 1.73
N VAL A 126 -14.36 11.66 2.00
CA VAL A 126 -13.42 12.25 2.98
C VAL A 126 -13.57 11.60 4.36
N PRO A 127 -14.78 11.50 4.96
CA PRO A 127 -14.90 10.94 6.31
C PRO A 127 -14.46 9.48 6.41
N GLN A 128 -14.61 8.72 5.32
CA GLN A 128 -14.23 7.31 5.27
C GLN A 128 -12.72 7.15 5.12
N MET A 129 -12.08 7.98 4.30
CA MET A 129 -10.63 8.02 4.20
C MET A 129 -9.98 8.55 5.48
N GLU A 130 -10.61 9.51 6.18
CA GLU A 130 -10.18 9.94 7.52
C GLU A 130 -10.27 8.80 8.53
N ALA A 131 -11.32 7.97 8.47
CA ALA A 131 -11.43 6.79 9.34
C ALA A 131 -10.34 5.74 9.06
N VAL A 132 -9.94 5.58 7.80
CA VAL A 132 -8.78 4.76 7.39
C VAL A 132 -7.48 5.35 7.93
N GLN A 133 -7.27 6.65 7.75
CA GLN A 133 -6.07 7.36 8.21
C GLN A 133 -5.96 7.35 9.74
N ALA A 134 -7.06 7.52 10.47
CA ALA A 134 -7.07 7.53 11.93
C ALA A 134 -6.63 6.18 12.54
N LYS A 135 -6.92 5.06 11.85
CA LYS A 135 -6.61 3.71 12.35
C LYS A 135 -5.23 3.21 11.96
N GLY A 136 -4.73 3.60 10.80
CA GLY A 136 -3.47 3.08 10.28
C GLY A 136 -2.61 4.10 9.55
N GLY A 137 -2.82 5.39 9.79
CA GLY A 137 -2.03 6.49 9.24
C GLY A 137 -2.06 6.58 7.72
N ASP A 138 -1.13 7.36 7.19
CA ASP A 138 -0.99 7.62 5.75
C ASP A 138 -0.74 6.34 4.94
N GLY A 139 -0.10 5.33 5.54
CA GLY A 139 0.11 4.08 4.85
C GLY A 139 -1.15 3.26 4.63
N SER A 140 -2.15 3.33 5.52
CA SER A 140 -3.44 2.70 5.25
C SER A 140 -4.19 3.41 4.11
N VAL A 141 -4.08 4.74 4.02
CA VAL A 141 -4.58 5.51 2.86
C VAL A 141 -3.87 5.07 1.58
N LEU A 142 -2.54 4.92 1.63
CA LEU A 142 -1.73 4.45 0.51
C LEU A 142 -2.14 3.04 0.04
N VAL A 143 -2.45 2.13 0.96
CA VAL A 143 -2.93 0.78 0.61
C VAL A 143 -4.26 0.83 -0.13
N VAL A 144 -5.22 1.63 0.34
CA VAL A 144 -6.54 1.81 -0.31
C VAL A 144 -6.35 2.39 -1.72
N VAL A 145 -5.57 3.47 -1.85
CA VAL A 145 -5.31 4.07 -3.17
C VAL A 145 -4.57 3.10 -4.11
N GLY A 146 -3.61 2.34 -3.56
CA GLY A 146 -2.91 1.28 -4.28
C GLY A 146 -3.86 0.20 -4.83
N HIS A 147 -4.86 -0.18 -4.03
CA HIS A 147 -5.89 -1.13 -4.42
C HIS A 147 -6.77 -0.59 -5.56
N GLU A 148 -7.25 0.65 -5.47
CA GLU A 148 -8.10 1.25 -6.50
C GLU A 148 -7.37 1.40 -7.85
N ILE A 149 -6.09 1.76 -7.81
CA ILE A 149 -5.25 1.80 -9.03
C ILE A 149 -4.94 0.37 -9.51
N GLY A 150 -4.91 -0.63 -8.62
CA GLY A 150 -4.88 -2.05 -8.99
C GLY A 150 -6.03 -2.45 -9.91
N HIS A 151 -7.26 -1.97 -9.66
CA HIS A 151 -8.38 -2.16 -10.59
C HIS A 151 -8.13 -1.48 -11.95
N ARG A 152 -7.48 -0.31 -11.97
CA ARG A 152 -7.07 0.34 -13.22
C ARG A 152 -6.04 -0.49 -13.96
N VAL A 153 -5.08 -1.10 -13.28
CA VAL A 153 -4.10 -2.04 -13.88
C VAL A 153 -4.83 -3.22 -14.52
N GLN A 154 -5.74 -3.89 -13.79
CA GLN A 154 -6.57 -4.99 -14.35
C GLN A 154 -7.26 -4.58 -15.65
N SER A 155 -7.92 -3.41 -15.63
CA SER A 155 -8.63 -2.91 -16.81
C SER A 155 -7.72 -2.62 -18.00
N SER A 156 -6.45 -2.23 -17.74
CA SER A 156 -5.47 -1.84 -18.76
C SER A 156 -4.74 -3.04 -19.36
N THR A 157 -4.59 -4.11 -18.59
CA THR A 157 -3.86 -5.33 -18.99
C THR A 157 -4.78 -6.44 -19.48
N GLY A 158 -6.10 -6.24 -19.41
CA GLY A 158 -7.08 -7.23 -19.87
C GLY A 158 -7.23 -8.44 -18.93
N ILE A 159 -6.66 -8.37 -17.72
CA ILE A 159 -6.89 -9.36 -16.66
C ILE A 159 -8.34 -9.21 -16.17
N SER A 160 -8.92 -10.31 -15.69
CA SER A 160 -10.26 -10.38 -15.09
C SER A 160 -10.60 -9.11 -14.31
N LYS A 161 -11.57 -8.34 -14.82
CA LYS A 161 -11.96 -7.07 -14.23
C LYS A 161 -12.73 -7.34 -12.95
N GLY A 162 -12.27 -6.77 -11.83
CA GLY A 162 -13.01 -6.81 -10.56
C GLY A 162 -12.59 -7.91 -9.59
N GLY A 163 -11.42 -8.54 -9.78
CA GLY A 163 -10.83 -9.39 -8.74
C GLY A 163 -10.29 -8.55 -7.58
N GLU A 164 -11.03 -8.43 -6.48
CA GLU A 164 -10.62 -7.68 -5.28
C GLU A 164 -9.25 -8.12 -4.74
N ARG A 165 -9.04 -9.44 -4.61
CA ARG A 165 -7.76 -10.01 -4.17
C ARG A 165 -6.63 -9.73 -5.15
N ASN A 166 -6.94 -9.68 -6.44
CA ASN A 166 -5.95 -9.32 -7.45
C ASN A 166 -5.51 -7.86 -7.32
N ALA A 167 -6.46 -6.94 -7.06
CA ALA A 167 -6.17 -5.54 -6.78
C ALA A 167 -5.36 -5.37 -5.48
N ASP A 168 -5.64 -6.17 -4.44
CA ASP A 168 -4.83 -6.22 -3.22
C ASP A 168 -3.38 -6.67 -3.49
N CYS A 169 -3.22 -7.71 -4.30
CA CYS A 169 -1.90 -8.18 -4.73
C CYS A 169 -1.15 -7.09 -5.51
N LEU A 170 -1.81 -6.40 -6.45
CA LEU A 170 -1.20 -5.30 -7.19
C LEU A 170 -0.82 -4.12 -6.29
N SER A 171 -1.63 -3.81 -5.28
CA SER A 171 -1.26 -2.85 -4.23
C SER A 171 0.03 -3.29 -3.53
N GLY A 172 0.12 -4.57 -3.13
CA GLY A 172 1.34 -5.16 -2.57
C GLY A 172 2.58 -5.05 -3.48
N VAL A 173 2.42 -5.23 -4.80
CA VAL A 173 3.52 -5.06 -5.77
C VAL A 173 4.07 -3.64 -5.75
N TYR A 174 3.20 -2.62 -5.67
CA TYR A 174 3.63 -1.23 -5.51
C TYR A 174 4.28 -0.99 -4.15
N LEU A 175 3.70 -1.46 -3.04
CA LEU A 175 4.29 -1.26 -1.71
C LEU A 175 5.64 -1.96 -1.52
N ALA A 176 5.93 -3.03 -2.27
CA ALA A 176 7.27 -3.60 -2.33
C ALA A 176 8.30 -2.57 -2.85
N SER A 177 7.91 -1.70 -3.79
CA SER A 177 8.78 -0.61 -4.26
C SER A 177 9.00 0.47 -3.21
N VAL A 178 7.99 0.77 -2.39
CA VAL A 178 8.10 1.71 -1.24
C VAL A 178 9.06 1.15 -0.19
N ARG A 179 8.92 -0.14 0.16
CA ARG A 179 9.85 -0.86 1.03
C ARG A 179 11.28 -0.79 0.53
N ASP A 180 11.47 -0.99 -0.77
CA ASP A 180 12.78 -0.99 -1.42
C ASP A 180 13.36 0.43 -1.60
N GLY A 181 12.65 1.48 -1.15
CA GLY A 181 13.10 2.87 -1.27
C GLY A 181 13.05 3.45 -2.68
N LYS A 182 12.24 2.86 -3.58
CA LYS A 182 12.10 3.28 -4.99
C LYS A 182 10.98 4.28 -5.22
N SER A 183 10.09 4.46 -4.24
CA SER A 183 9.07 5.51 -4.26
C SER A 183 9.72 6.88 -4.04
N SER A 184 9.33 7.86 -4.84
CA SER A 184 9.77 9.26 -4.70
C SER A 184 8.98 10.03 -3.65
N ARG A 185 7.82 9.49 -3.21
CA ARG A 185 6.85 10.17 -2.35
C ARG A 185 6.71 9.54 -0.96
N PHE A 186 7.02 8.26 -0.80
CA PHE A 186 6.84 7.49 0.43
C PHE A 186 8.07 6.66 0.80
N LYS A 187 8.28 6.46 2.10
CA LYS A 187 9.27 5.51 2.64
C LYS A 187 8.57 4.58 3.61
N GLY A 188 8.98 3.32 3.63
CA GLY A 188 8.44 2.33 4.55
C GLY A 188 9.37 1.14 4.72
N ASN A 189 9.07 0.31 5.72
CA ASN A 189 9.65 -1.02 5.86
C ASN A 189 8.51 -2.06 5.86
N ASP A 190 8.87 -3.34 5.81
CA ASP A 190 7.91 -4.44 5.75
C ASP A 190 6.89 -4.41 6.91
N GLU A 191 7.35 -4.10 8.11
CA GLU A 191 6.53 -4.10 9.32
C GLU A 191 5.45 -3.00 9.25
N ARG A 192 5.85 -1.77 8.91
CA ARG A 192 4.95 -0.62 8.77
C ARG A 192 3.96 -0.81 7.64
N ILE A 193 4.39 -1.38 6.51
CA ILE A 193 3.51 -1.68 5.37
C ILE A 193 2.46 -2.72 5.75
N ARG A 194 2.86 -3.80 6.42
CA ARG A 194 1.90 -4.84 6.87
C ARG A 194 0.94 -4.31 7.92
N PHE A 195 1.40 -3.45 8.83
CA PHE A 195 0.54 -2.75 9.78
C PHE A 195 -0.50 -1.88 9.06
N ALA A 196 -0.07 -1.07 8.08
CA ALA A 196 -0.97 -0.25 7.28
C ALA A 196 -2.00 -1.08 6.53
N ALA A 197 -1.57 -2.16 5.88
CA ALA A 197 -2.47 -3.03 5.12
C ALA A 197 -3.53 -3.69 6.01
N ASN A 198 -3.11 -4.22 7.17
CA ASN A 198 -4.03 -4.83 8.11
C ASN A 198 -5.08 -3.83 8.62
N ASN A 199 -4.66 -2.61 8.98
CA ASN A 199 -5.61 -1.58 9.44
C ASN A 199 -6.51 -1.06 8.31
N ALA A 200 -6.00 -0.93 7.09
CA ALA A 200 -6.81 -0.58 5.93
C ALA A 200 -7.91 -1.64 5.70
N PHE A 201 -7.53 -2.93 5.59
CA PHE A 201 -8.48 -4.01 5.34
C PHE A 201 -9.49 -4.18 6.47
N LYS A 202 -9.07 -4.10 7.74
CA LYS A 202 -10.03 -4.12 8.86
C LYS A 202 -11.02 -2.97 8.82
N THR A 203 -10.59 -1.81 8.35
CA THR A 203 -11.47 -0.64 8.23
C THR A 203 -12.47 -0.81 7.10
N ILE A 204 -12.00 -1.16 5.90
CA ILE A 204 -12.87 -1.24 4.71
C ILE A 204 -13.74 -2.49 4.67
N GLN A 205 -13.39 -3.54 5.42
CA GLN A 205 -14.18 -4.77 5.54
C GLN A 205 -14.98 -4.84 6.85
N TYR A 206 -15.11 -3.71 7.55
CA TYR A 206 -15.88 -3.61 8.81
C TYR A 206 -15.49 -4.67 9.86
N GLY A 207 -14.21 -5.07 9.87
CA GLY A 207 -13.67 -6.05 10.81
C GLY A 207 -13.98 -7.52 10.52
N ASP A 208 -14.48 -7.88 9.34
CA ASP A 208 -14.62 -9.29 8.96
C ASP A 208 -13.23 -9.97 8.87
N GLU A 209 -12.83 -10.67 9.93
CA GLU A 209 -11.51 -11.29 10.05
C GLU A 209 -11.26 -12.40 9.01
N THR A 210 -12.31 -12.99 8.43
CA THR A 210 -12.16 -13.99 7.36
C THR A 210 -11.75 -13.29 6.08
N ILE A 211 -12.50 -12.27 5.68
CA ILE A 211 -12.21 -11.49 4.47
C ILE A 211 -10.87 -10.76 4.61
N VAL A 212 -10.60 -10.14 5.77
CA VAL A 212 -9.32 -9.47 6.05
C VAL A 212 -8.14 -10.42 5.86
N ARG A 213 -8.25 -11.67 6.33
CA ARG A 213 -7.18 -12.66 6.17
C ARG A 213 -6.92 -13.00 4.71
N GLU A 214 -7.97 -13.18 3.91
CA GLU A 214 -7.83 -13.46 2.47
C GLU A 214 -7.22 -12.28 1.71
N ARG A 215 -7.66 -11.05 2.01
CA ARG A 215 -7.12 -9.83 1.40
C ARG A 215 -5.65 -9.60 1.79
N MET A 216 -5.32 -9.80 3.07
CA MET A 216 -3.94 -9.74 3.55
C MET A 216 -3.04 -10.79 2.90
N ALA A 217 -3.55 -12.00 2.64
CA ALA A 217 -2.79 -13.04 1.96
C ALA A 217 -2.43 -12.61 0.52
N ALA A 218 -3.42 -12.11 -0.23
CA ALA A 218 -3.19 -11.63 -1.59
C ALA A 218 -2.24 -10.43 -1.65
N PHE A 219 -2.41 -9.48 -0.73
CA PHE A 219 -1.49 -8.34 -0.56
C PHE A 219 -0.05 -8.81 -0.27
N ALA A 220 0.11 -9.79 0.62
CA ALA A 220 1.42 -10.35 0.97
C ALA A 220 2.08 -11.10 -0.20
N ASP A 221 1.30 -11.74 -1.07
CA ASP A 221 1.82 -12.32 -2.31
C ASP A 221 2.34 -11.24 -3.25
N GLY A 222 1.63 -10.11 -3.37
CA GLY A 222 2.10 -8.92 -4.09
C GLY A 222 3.44 -8.40 -3.57
N LEU A 223 3.58 -8.27 -2.25
CA LEU A 223 4.82 -7.81 -1.60
C LEU A 223 6.04 -8.70 -1.87
N ARG A 224 5.80 -9.99 -2.14
CA ARG A 224 6.84 -11.02 -2.29
C ARG A 224 7.16 -11.33 -3.75
N LEU A 225 6.15 -11.43 -4.60
CA LEU A 225 6.26 -12.02 -5.94
C LEU A 225 6.53 -10.96 -7.00
N GLY A 226 5.76 -9.85 -6.99
CA GLY A 226 6.19 -8.62 -7.63
C GLY A 226 5.82 -8.40 -9.11
N SER A 227 4.78 -9.04 -9.66
CA SER A 227 4.33 -8.74 -11.04
C SER A 227 2.82 -8.88 -11.27
N VAL A 228 2.35 -8.27 -12.37
CA VAL A 228 0.97 -8.35 -12.84
C VAL A 228 0.58 -9.80 -13.15
N GLU A 229 1.47 -10.52 -13.84
CA GLU A 229 1.25 -11.91 -14.26
C GLU A 229 1.12 -12.85 -13.07
N GLN A 230 1.95 -12.64 -12.04
CA GLN A 230 1.89 -13.46 -10.82
C GLN A 230 0.62 -13.18 -10.01
N CYS A 231 0.24 -11.91 -9.86
CA CYS A 231 -1.03 -11.56 -9.22
C CYS A 231 -2.22 -12.16 -9.99
N SER A 232 -2.19 -12.12 -11.32
CA SER A 232 -3.23 -12.74 -12.16
C SER A 232 -3.30 -14.25 -12.03
N ALA A 233 -2.16 -14.92 -11.88
CA ALA A 233 -2.11 -16.38 -11.79
C ALA A 233 -2.61 -16.89 -10.44
N LEU A 234 -2.29 -16.17 -9.35
CA LEU A 234 -2.66 -16.57 -7.98
C LEU A 234 -4.05 -16.08 -7.58
N HIS A 235 -4.48 -14.96 -8.14
CA HIS A 235 -5.77 -14.32 -7.85
C HIS A 235 -6.44 -13.96 -9.19
N PRO A 236 -7.06 -14.94 -9.88
CA PRO A 236 -7.80 -14.70 -11.12
C PRO A 236 -9.15 -14.02 -10.88
#